data_AF-K1R595-F1
#
_entry.id   AF-K1R595-F1
#
_cell.length_a   1.000
_cell.length_b   1.000
_cell.length_c   1.000
_cell.angle_alpha   90.00
_cell.angle_beta   90.00
_cell.angle_gamma   90.00
#
_symmetry.space_group_name_H-M   'P 1'
#
loop_
_entity.id
_entity.type
_entity.pdbx_description
1 polymer ?
#
loop_
_entity_poly.entity_id
_entity_poly.type
_entity_poly.pdbx_seq_one_letter_code
_entity_poly.pdbx_strand_id
1 'polypeptide(L)'
;MDNDGKPTAVAGCPPDGFSATGQLWGNPLYKWEYHKQTNYDWWIKRIERSVQLYDVVRIDHFRGFDEYYSIPAGDKDATNGHWKKGPGIDLFNAIKYCLGNVNIIAEDLGYITDSVRQLVNDSGFLNMKVLEFAFDSRDSSGPKDYLPYNYDKNCVVYTGTHDNETLKGWLDSIEPEEIEMIQKYIGRKVEDKSELVDEVIRMAQASTANTCIIPMQDYLHLDNKARMNTPSTLGGNWCWRAKSTQITKKLSNTIKELTVIYGRG
;
A
#
# COMPACT_ATOMS: atom_id res chain seq x y z
N MET A 1 22.73 -2.13 -16.12
CA MET A 1 23.97 -1.48 -15.68
C MET A 1 24.93 -1.45 -16.86
N ASP A 2 25.81 -0.46 -16.91
CA ASP A 2 26.93 -0.44 -17.85
C ASP A 2 28.07 -1.37 -17.39
N ASN A 3 29.18 -1.37 -18.13
CA ASN A 3 30.34 -2.20 -17.81
C ASN A 3 31.06 -1.79 -16.52
N ASP A 4 30.82 -0.58 -16.01
CA ASP A 4 31.39 -0.06 -14.76
C ASP A 4 30.46 -0.30 -13.55
N GLY A 5 29.34 -1.01 -13.75
CA GLY A 5 28.36 -1.29 -12.71
C GLY A 5 27.44 -0.11 -12.39
N LYS A 6 27.40 0.93 -13.22
CA LYS A 6 26.49 2.07 -13.01
C LYS A 6 25.11 1.78 -13.61
N PRO A 7 24.01 2.21 -12.98
CA PRO A 7 22.68 2.08 -13.57
C PRO A 7 22.60 2.87 -14.88
N THR A 8 22.04 2.25 -15.92
CA THR A 8 21.70 2.92 -17.20
C THR A 8 20.27 3.47 -17.18
N ALA A 9 19.45 2.94 -16.28
CA ALA A 9 18.10 3.38 -15.97
C ALA A 9 17.80 3.01 -14.50
N VAL A 10 16.87 3.74 -13.90
CA VAL A 10 16.49 3.63 -12.49
C VAL A 10 14.98 3.53 -12.34
N ALA A 11 14.56 3.02 -11.18
CA ALA A 11 13.17 2.86 -10.80
C ALA A 11 12.52 4.17 -10.36
N GLY A 12 11.21 4.22 -10.51
CA GLY A 12 10.34 5.31 -10.09
C GLY A 12 8.90 5.05 -10.47
N CYS A 13 8.07 6.09 -10.42
CA CYS A 13 6.71 6.08 -10.95
C CYS A 13 6.44 7.37 -11.75
N PRO A 14 5.54 7.32 -12.75
CA PRO A 14 5.22 8.50 -13.56
C PRO A 14 4.53 9.59 -12.72
N PRO A 15 4.40 10.82 -13.27
CA PRO A 15 3.52 11.84 -12.71
C PRO A 15 2.07 11.36 -12.50
N ASP A 16 1.45 11.80 -11.40
CA ASP A 16 0.07 11.50 -11.03
C ASP A 16 -0.58 12.68 -10.26
N GLY A 17 -1.78 12.47 -9.73
CA GLY A 17 -2.53 13.48 -8.96
C GLY A 17 -1.86 13.90 -7.64
N PHE A 18 -0.88 13.12 -7.14
CA PHE A 18 -0.14 13.41 -5.93
C PHE A 18 1.24 14.03 -6.21
N SER A 19 1.85 13.74 -7.37
CA SER A 19 3.14 14.30 -7.78
C SER A 19 3.18 14.69 -9.26
N ALA A 20 3.28 16.00 -9.51
CA ALA A 20 3.37 16.55 -10.87
C ALA A 20 4.64 16.13 -11.64
N THR A 21 5.70 15.71 -10.94
CA THR A 21 6.97 15.26 -11.55
C THR A 21 7.22 13.76 -11.37
N GLY A 22 6.22 13.03 -10.86
CA GLY A 22 6.32 11.62 -10.50
C GLY A 22 7.26 11.39 -9.31
N GLN A 23 7.80 10.18 -9.19
CA GLN A 23 8.76 9.86 -8.14
C GLN A 23 9.99 9.19 -8.72
N LEU A 24 11.16 9.70 -8.37
CA LEU A 24 12.46 9.14 -8.75
C LEU A 24 13.06 8.42 -7.54
N TRP A 25 12.95 7.09 -7.51
CA TRP A 25 13.46 6.29 -6.37
C TRP A 25 14.95 5.99 -6.48
N GLY A 26 15.46 5.88 -7.71
CA GLY A 26 16.90 5.72 -7.96
C GLY A 26 17.42 4.28 -7.86
N ASN A 27 16.59 3.29 -7.52
CA ASN A 27 17.00 1.89 -7.48
C ASN A 27 17.39 1.38 -8.88
N PRO A 28 18.38 0.49 -9.00
CA PRO A 28 18.64 -0.19 -10.27
C PRO A 28 17.47 -1.11 -10.65
N LEU A 29 17.24 -1.25 -11.96
CA LEU A 29 16.19 -2.10 -12.51
C LEU A 29 16.68 -3.55 -12.71
N TYR A 30 15.78 -4.52 -12.50
CA TYR A 30 16.07 -5.92 -12.79
C TYR A 30 16.27 -6.17 -14.29
N LYS A 31 17.18 -7.08 -14.62
CA LYS A 31 17.28 -7.66 -15.97
C LYS A 31 16.39 -8.90 -16.03
N TRP A 32 15.08 -8.71 -16.16
CA TRP A 32 14.09 -9.80 -16.05
C TRP A 32 14.35 -10.98 -16.99
N GLU A 33 14.85 -10.73 -18.21
CA GLU A 33 15.28 -11.80 -19.12
C GLU A 33 16.35 -12.72 -18.51
N TYR A 34 17.32 -12.15 -17.79
CA TYR A 34 18.34 -12.93 -17.12
C TYR A 34 17.77 -13.71 -15.92
N HIS A 35 16.86 -13.09 -15.17
CA HIS A 35 16.13 -13.82 -14.13
C HIS A 35 15.33 -14.99 -14.70
N LYS A 36 14.65 -14.81 -15.83
CA LYS A 36 13.92 -15.89 -16.52
C LYS A 36 14.86 -17.00 -16.99
N GLN A 37 16.00 -16.67 -17.60
CA GLN A 37 17.04 -17.64 -18.02
C GLN A 37 17.63 -18.44 -16.86
N THR A 38 17.61 -17.88 -15.64
CA THR A 38 18.11 -18.51 -14.41
C THR A 38 16.97 -19.08 -13.57
N ASN A 39 15.78 -19.31 -14.16
CA ASN A 39 14.59 -19.84 -13.49
C ASN A 39 14.19 -19.07 -12.23
N TYR A 40 14.44 -17.76 -12.23
CA TYR A 40 14.14 -16.83 -11.15
C TYR A 40 14.82 -17.18 -9.80
N ASP A 41 15.92 -17.94 -9.81
CA ASP A 41 16.61 -18.46 -8.60
C ASP A 41 16.82 -17.39 -7.51
N TRP A 42 17.27 -16.19 -7.89
CA TRP A 42 17.46 -15.07 -6.97
C TRP A 42 16.17 -14.67 -6.24
N TRP A 43 15.05 -14.58 -6.96
CA TRP A 43 13.76 -14.21 -6.37
C TRP A 43 13.19 -15.33 -5.50
N ILE A 44 13.35 -16.58 -5.92
CA ILE A 44 12.94 -17.74 -5.13
C ILE A 44 13.67 -17.75 -3.79
N LYS A 45 15.00 -17.58 -3.78
CA LYS A 45 15.81 -17.47 -2.55
C LYS A 45 15.41 -16.29 -1.68
N ARG A 46 15.07 -15.15 -2.29
CA ARG A 46 14.59 -13.98 -1.56
C ARG A 46 13.27 -14.26 -0.84
N ILE A 47 12.31 -14.88 -1.52
CA ILE A 47 11.02 -15.24 -0.92
C ILE A 47 11.19 -16.34 0.13
N GLU A 48 11.99 -17.37 -0.15
CA GLU A 48 12.34 -18.44 0.79
C GLU A 48 12.86 -17.86 2.11
N ARG A 49 13.79 -16.89 2.04
CA ARG A 49 14.29 -16.24 3.25
C ARG A 49 13.22 -15.42 3.95
N SER A 50 12.37 -14.70 3.22
CA SER A 50 11.30 -13.90 3.82
C SER A 50 10.28 -14.75 4.57
N VAL A 51 9.88 -15.90 4.03
CA VAL A 51 8.89 -16.79 4.68
C VAL A 51 9.44 -17.53 5.90
N GLN A 52 10.76 -17.56 6.09
CA GLN A 52 11.38 -18.01 7.35
C GLN A 52 11.29 -16.97 8.47
N LEU A 53 11.06 -15.70 8.12
CA LEU A 53 10.98 -14.59 9.06
C LEU A 53 9.54 -14.13 9.31
N TYR A 54 8.66 -14.31 8.35
CA TYR A 54 7.30 -13.79 8.36
C TYR A 54 6.30 -14.84 7.86
N ASP A 55 5.14 -14.93 8.51
CA ASP A 55 4.05 -15.81 8.08
C ASP A 55 3.37 -15.33 6.78
N VAL A 56 3.43 -14.02 6.52
CA VAL A 56 2.87 -13.35 5.36
C VAL A 56 3.86 -12.29 4.86
N VAL A 57 4.10 -12.25 3.55
CA VAL A 57 5.04 -11.32 2.93
C VAL A 57 4.27 -10.34 2.05
N ARG A 58 4.28 -9.04 2.40
CA ARG A 58 3.82 -8.00 1.48
C ARG A 58 4.91 -7.73 0.45
N ILE A 59 4.58 -7.83 -0.84
CA ILE A 59 5.49 -7.41 -1.91
C ILE A 59 5.09 -6.01 -2.36
N ASP A 60 5.99 -5.09 -2.07
CA ASP A 60 5.91 -3.67 -2.44
C ASP A 60 5.99 -3.48 -3.96
N HIS A 61 5.24 -2.51 -4.46
CA HIS A 61 5.12 -2.15 -5.87
C HIS A 61 4.82 -3.35 -6.78
N PHE A 62 3.81 -4.14 -6.43
CA PHE A 62 3.49 -5.40 -7.12
C PHE A 62 3.20 -5.19 -8.62
N ARG A 63 2.63 -4.04 -8.99
CA ARG A 63 2.39 -3.69 -10.39
C ARG A 63 3.67 -3.73 -11.25
N GLY A 64 4.85 -3.56 -10.64
CA GLY A 64 6.17 -3.69 -11.27
C GLY A 64 6.44 -5.06 -11.90
N PHE A 65 5.70 -6.10 -11.51
CA PHE A 65 5.81 -7.42 -12.12
C PHE A 65 5.02 -7.54 -13.43
N ASP A 66 3.97 -6.74 -13.65
CA ASP A 66 3.32 -6.62 -14.96
C ASP A 66 4.09 -5.65 -15.85
N GLU A 67 4.26 -4.42 -15.37
CA GLU A 67 5.01 -3.37 -16.03
C GLU A 67 5.75 -2.53 -15.00
N TYR A 68 6.99 -2.14 -15.22
CA TYR A 68 7.72 -1.23 -14.33
C TYR A 68 8.14 0.03 -15.08
N TYR A 69 8.21 1.14 -14.36
CA TYR A 69 8.58 2.42 -14.94
C TYR A 69 10.10 2.58 -14.94
N SER A 70 10.67 2.81 -16.13
CA SER A 70 12.10 2.86 -16.37
C SER A 70 12.50 4.30 -16.70
N ILE A 71 13.21 4.96 -15.79
CA ILE A 71 13.68 6.33 -15.96
C ILE A 71 15.15 6.31 -16.40
N PRO A 72 15.56 7.03 -17.46
CA PRO A 72 16.97 7.15 -17.83
C PRO A 72 17.84 7.60 -16.64
N ALA A 73 18.99 6.94 -16.43
CA ALA A 73 19.88 7.34 -15.36
C ALA A 73 20.47 8.74 -15.64
N GLY A 74 20.45 9.61 -14.63
CA GLY A 74 20.91 10.99 -14.74
C GLY A 74 19.79 12.02 -14.86
N ASP A 75 18.56 11.58 -15.11
CA ASP A 75 17.39 12.46 -15.07
C ASP A 75 17.13 12.97 -13.65
N LYS A 76 16.59 14.20 -13.57
CA LYS A 76 16.32 14.89 -12.31
C LYS A 76 14.99 14.49 -11.68
N ASP A 77 14.07 13.96 -12.49
CA ASP A 77 12.74 13.53 -12.09
C ASP A 77 12.26 12.37 -12.98
N ALA A 78 11.00 11.97 -12.83
CA ALA A 78 10.43 10.80 -13.51
C ALA A 78 9.71 11.11 -14.83
N THR A 79 9.73 12.37 -15.29
CA THR A 79 8.89 12.81 -16.43
C THR A 79 9.27 12.14 -17.76
N ASN A 80 10.54 11.76 -17.94
CA ASN A 80 11.07 11.14 -19.17
C ASN A 80 11.13 9.60 -19.10
N GLY A 81 10.53 8.98 -18.09
CA GLY A 81 10.48 7.52 -17.99
C GLY A 81 9.52 6.89 -18.99
N HIS A 82 9.57 5.55 -19.07
CA HIS A 82 8.63 4.77 -19.88
C HIS A 82 8.37 3.41 -19.25
N TRP A 83 7.19 2.86 -19.54
CA TRP A 83 6.81 1.52 -19.09
C TRP A 83 7.60 0.43 -19.82
N LYS A 84 8.04 -0.58 -19.07
CA LYS A 84 8.64 -1.82 -19.58
C LYS A 84 7.93 -3.02 -18.99
N LYS A 85 7.80 -4.10 -19.77
CA LYS A 85 7.18 -5.34 -19.29
C LYS A 85 8.04 -6.01 -18.21
N GLY A 86 7.38 -6.36 -17.11
CA GLY A 86 7.94 -7.20 -16.05
C GLY A 86 7.86 -8.70 -16.41
N PRO A 87 8.19 -9.58 -15.47
CA PRO A 87 8.21 -11.03 -15.68
C PRO A 87 6.82 -11.66 -15.72
N GLY A 88 5.76 -10.93 -15.34
CA GLY A 88 4.39 -11.42 -15.24
C GLY A 88 4.23 -12.59 -14.28
N ILE A 89 3.25 -13.44 -14.57
CA ILE A 89 2.88 -14.58 -13.73
C ILE A 89 3.95 -15.69 -13.66
N ASP A 90 4.86 -15.74 -14.66
CA ASP A 90 5.91 -16.76 -14.74
C ASP A 90 6.77 -16.82 -13.47
N LEU A 91 7.10 -15.66 -12.90
CA LEU A 91 7.85 -15.57 -11.64
C LEU A 91 7.10 -16.25 -10.49
N PHE A 92 5.81 -15.95 -10.34
CA PHE A 92 5.00 -16.47 -9.23
C PHE A 92 4.68 -17.96 -9.40
N ASN A 93 4.54 -18.43 -10.64
CA ASN A 93 4.47 -19.86 -10.94
C ASN A 93 5.75 -20.59 -10.53
N ALA A 94 6.93 -20.01 -10.79
CA ALA A 94 8.20 -20.59 -10.37
C ALA A 94 8.36 -20.60 -8.84
N ILE A 95 7.96 -19.51 -8.16
CA ILE A 95 7.93 -19.45 -6.69
C ILE A 95 7.01 -20.54 -6.13
N LYS A 96 5.79 -20.67 -6.67
CA LYS A 96 4.82 -21.68 -6.24
C LYS A 96 5.33 -23.10 -6.47
N TYR A 97 6.02 -23.34 -7.58
CA TYR A 97 6.62 -24.63 -7.89
C TYR A 97 7.70 -25.02 -6.87
N CYS A 98 8.58 -24.08 -6.50
CA CYS A 98 9.70 -24.36 -5.60
C CYS A 98 9.34 -24.33 -4.12
N LEU A 99 8.46 -23.42 -3.70
CA LEU A 99 8.17 -23.14 -2.28
C LEU A 99 6.75 -23.55 -1.86
N GLY A 100 5.91 -24.00 -2.80
CA GLY A 100 4.50 -24.28 -2.55
C GLY A 100 3.67 -23.00 -2.41
N ASN A 101 2.55 -23.10 -1.69
CA ASN A 101 1.70 -21.95 -1.42
C ASN A 101 2.35 -21.08 -0.32
N VAL A 102 2.83 -19.90 -0.72
CA VAL A 102 3.33 -18.87 0.18
C VAL A 102 2.29 -17.77 0.34
N ASN A 103 2.10 -17.25 1.55
CA ASN A 103 1.14 -16.18 1.79
C ASN A 103 1.76 -14.83 1.39
N ILE A 104 1.26 -14.26 0.30
CA ILE A 104 1.71 -12.97 -0.21
C ILE A 104 0.54 -11.98 -0.21
N ILE A 105 0.84 -10.74 0.18
CA ILE A 105 -0.01 -9.57 -0.06
C ILE A 105 0.61 -8.78 -1.21
N ALA A 106 -0.13 -8.61 -2.30
CA ALA A 106 0.23 -7.74 -3.41
C ALA A 106 -0.10 -6.30 -3.04
N GLU A 107 0.91 -5.43 -2.96
CA GLU A 107 0.69 -3.99 -2.91
C GLU A 107 0.34 -3.50 -4.32
N ASP A 108 -0.97 -3.33 -4.57
CA ASP A 108 -1.57 -2.95 -5.85
C ASP A 108 -2.18 -1.54 -5.79
N LEU A 109 -1.49 -0.57 -5.20
CA LEU A 109 -1.95 0.81 -5.11
C LEU A 109 -1.38 1.68 -6.25
N GLY A 110 -1.97 2.87 -6.44
CA GLY A 110 -1.54 3.85 -7.43
C GLY A 110 -2.04 3.58 -8.84
N TYR A 111 -1.17 3.71 -9.85
CA TYR A 111 -1.57 3.53 -11.26
C TYR A 111 -1.78 2.06 -11.63
N ILE A 112 -3.04 1.61 -11.57
CA ILE A 112 -3.45 0.23 -11.79
C ILE A 112 -4.21 0.07 -13.12
N THR A 113 -3.61 -0.69 -14.04
CA THR A 113 -4.21 -1.13 -15.30
C THR A 113 -4.97 -2.44 -15.12
N ASP A 114 -5.82 -2.80 -16.08
CA ASP A 114 -6.54 -4.08 -16.04
C ASP A 114 -5.60 -5.29 -16.11
N SER A 115 -4.43 -5.15 -16.75
CA SER A 115 -3.40 -6.21 -16.75
C SER A 115 -2.78 -6.44 -15.37
N VAL A 116 -2.59 -5.38 -14.58
CA VAL A 116 -2.15 -5.50 -13.18
C VAL A 116 -3.23 -6.18 -12.35
N ARG A 117 -4.49 -5.79 -12.49
CA ARG A 117 -5.63 -6.45 -11.81
C ARG A 117 -5.69 -7.94 -12.15
N GLN A 118 -5.50 -8.27 -13.43
CA GLN A 118 -5.46 -9.67 -13.88
C GLN A 118 -4.28 -10.42 -13.27
N LEU A 119 -3.08 -9.83 -13.22
CA LEU A 119 -1.91 -10.47 -12.61
C LEU A 119 -2.12 -10.77 -11.12
N VAL A 120 -2.70 -9.81 -10.37
CA VAL A 120 -3.04 -10.02 -8.95
C VAL A 120 -4.06 -11.16 -8.83
N ASN A 121 -5.13 -11.14 -9.63
CA ASN A 121 -6.14 -12.20 -9.63
C ASN A 121 -5.56 -13.58 -9.97
N ASP A 122 -4.75 -13.69 -11.02
CA ASP A 122 -4.13 -14.95 -11.46
C ASP A 122 -3.14 -15.50 -10.43
N SER A 123 -2.48 -14.61 -9.68
CA SER A 123 -1.58 -15.02 -8.60
C SER A 123 -2.32 -15.59 -7.38
N GLY A 124 -3.60 -15.22 -7.20
CA GLY A 124 -4.40 -15.57 -6.02
C GLY A 124 -3.98 -14.85 -4.73
N PHE A 125 -3.06 -13.88 -4.81
CA PHE A 125 -2.59 -13.13 -3.64
C PHE A 125 -3.65 -12.16 -3.12
N LEU A 126 -3.56 -11.83 -1.82
CA LEU A 126 -4.39 -10.81 -1.21
C LEU A 126 -4.00 -9.45 -1.79
N ASN A 127 -4.97 -8.65 -2.21
CA ASN A 127 -4.71 -7.28 -2.64
C ASN A 127 -4.96 -6.26 -1.52
N MET A 128 -4.64 -5.00 -1.74
CA MET A 128 -4.74 -3.95 -0.71
C MET A 128 -5.89 -2.98 -0.98
N LYS A 129 -6.55 -2.55 0.11
CA LYS A 129 -7.60 -1.53 0.11
C LYS A 129 -7.26 -0.48 1.14
N VAL A 130 -7.15 0.79 0.73
CA VAL A 130 -6.79 1.91 1.63
C VAL A 130 -7.95 2.90 1.66
N LEU A 131 -8.56 3.07 2.83
CA LEU A 131 -9.77 3.89 2.97
C LEU A 131 -9.56 5.38 2.74
N GLU A 132 -8.36 5.91 3.01
CA GLU A 132 -8.04 7.31 2.65
C GLU A 132 -8.26 7.57 1.15
N PHE A 133 -7.91 6.62 0.29
CA PHE A 133 -8.11 6.77 -1.17
C PHE A 133 -9.56 6.62 -1.61
N ALA A 134 -10.45 6.10 -0.75
CA ALA A 134 -11.86 5.92 -1.08
C ALA A 134 -12.63 7.23 -1.19
N PHE A 135 -12.11 8.30 -0.57
CA PHE A 135 -12.76 9.60 -0.49
C PHE A 135 -11.87 10.76 -0.97
N ASP A 136 -10.63 10.47 -1.37
CA ASP A 136 -9.66 11.48 -1.79
C ASP A 136 -9.62 11.59 -3.32
N SER A 137 -10.07 12.72 -3.85
CA SER A 137 -10.16 13.00 -5.29
C SER A 137 -8.81 13.13 -5.98
N ARG A 138 -7.70 13.26 -5.22
CA ARG A 138 -6.33 13.21 -5.77
C ARG A 138 -5.96 11.81 -6.24
N ASP A 139 -6.61 10.77 -5.72
CA ASP A 139 -6.41 9.40 -6.18
C ASP A 139 -7.15 9.12 -7.49
N SER A 140 -6.37 8.83 -8.54
CA SER A 140 -6.90 8.58 -9.89
C SER A 140 -7.63 7.24 -10.07
N SER A 141 -7.47 6.30 -9.13
CA SER A 141 -8.15 4.99 -9.15
C SER A 141 -9.63 5.12 -8.75
N GLY A 142 -9.93 6.17 -7.97
CA GLY A 142 -11.27 6.59 -7.61
C GLY A 142 -11.98 5.69 -6.58
N PRO A 143 -13.19 6.09 -6.14
CA PRO A 143 -13.95 5.43 -5.06
C PRO A 143 -14.37 3.99 -5.37
N LYS A 144 -14.33 3.57 -6.65
CA LYS A 144 -14.79 2.24 -7.09
C LYS A 144 -13.94 1.12 -6.50
N ASP A 145 -12.64 1.33 -6.33
CA ASP A 145 -11.77 0.25 -5.87
C ASP A 145 -11.60 0.23 -4.34
N TYR A 146 -11.89 1.34 -3.66
CA TYR A 146 -11.56 1.51 -2.24
C TYR A 146 -12.75 1.67 -1.29
N LEU A 147 -13.99 1.79 -1.77
CA LEU A 147 -15.15 1.77 -0.88
C LEU A 147 -15.50 0.33 -0.44
N PRO A 148 -15.81 0.09 0.86
CA PRO A 148 -16.03 -1.26 1.40
C PRO A 148 -17.05 -2.13 0.68
N TYR A 149 -18.10 -1.56 0.09
CA TYR A 149 -19.11 -2.36 -0.62
C TYR A 149 -18.58 -3.01 -1.90
N ASN A 150 -17.42 -2.58 -2.40
CA ASN A 150 -16.76 -3.17 -3.57
C ASN A 150 -15.70 -4.22 -3.20
N TYR A 151 -15.51 -4.52 -1.91
CA TYR A 151 -14.46 -5.44 -1.49
C TYR A 151 -14.89 -6.90 -1.70
N ASP A 152 -14.00 -7.68 -2.32
CA ASP A 152 -14.01 -9.13 -2.14
C ASP A 152 -13.30 -9.51 -0.82
N LYS A 153 -13.52 -10.74 -0.34
CA LYS A 153 -12.87 -11.26 0.87
C LYS A 153 -11.37 -11.38 0.71
N ASN A 154 -10.86 -11.62 -0.50
CA ASN A 154 -9.43 -11.84 -0.76
C ASN A 154 -8.62 -10.53 -0.80
N CYS A 155 -8.75 -9.70 0.23
CA CYS A 155 -8.02 -8.45 0.37
C CYS A 155 -7.65 -8.14 1.83
N VAL A 156 -6.75 -7.17 1.97
CA VAL A 156 -6.36 -6.55 3.24
C VAL A 156 -6.80 -5.09 3.22
N VAL A 157 -7.65 -4.71 4.16
CA VAL A 157 -8.06 -3.31 4.33
C VAL A 157 -7.14 -2.59 5.31
N TYR A 158 -6.83 -1.34 4.97
CA TYR A 158 -6.10 -0.38 5.77
C TYR A 158 -6.91 0.90 5.88
N THR A 159 -6.82 1.60 7.01
CA THR A 159 -7.24 3.00 7.09
C THR A 159 -6.32 3.86 6.22
N GLY A 160 -5.03 3.83 6.57
CA GLY A 160 -3.89 4.34 5.83
C GLY A 160 -2.70 3.37 5.96
N THR A 161 -1.67 3.57 5.13
CA THR A 161 -0.39 2.87 5.26
C THR A 161 0.63 3.73 6.01
N HIS A 162 1.91 3.35 5.98
CA HIS A 162 2.99 4.16 6.55
C HIS A 162 3.38 5.35 5.67
N ASP A 163 3.04 5.32 4.38
CA ASP A 163 3.26 6.42 3.43
C ASP A 163 2.15 7.46 3.46
N ASN A 164 1.01 7.10 4.04
CA ASN A 164 -0.15 7.94 4.22
C ASN A 164 0.03 8.94 5.35
N GLU A 165 -0.83 9.96 5.36
CA GLU A 165 -1.03 10.78 6.55
C GLU A 165 -1.62 9.90 7.68
N THR A 166 -1.60 10.41 8.91
CA THR A 166 -2.51 9.83 9.94
C THR A 166 -3.94 10.13 9.55
N LEU A 167 -4.94 9.30 9.91
CA LEU A 167 -6.33 9.61 9.57
C LEU A 167 -6.75 11.01 10.04
N LYS A 168 -6.32 11.42 11.24
CA LYS A 168 -6.64 12.76 11.76
C LYS A 168 -6.02 13.87 10.91
N GLY A 169 -4.75 13.70 10.52
CA GLY A 169 -4.07 14.63 9.63
C GLY A 169 -4.67 14.66 8.22
N TRP A 170 -5.02 13.49 7.67
CA TRP A 170 -5.72 13.38 6.39
C TRP A 170 -7.06 14.13 6.41
N LEU A 171 -7.86 13.98 7.48
CA LEU A 171 -9.10 14.75 7.70
C LEU A 171 -8.88 16.26 7.89
N ASP A 172 -7.65 16.73 8.12
CA ASP A 172 -7.29 18.15 8.09
C ASP A 172 -6.90 18.62 6.67
N SER A 173 -6.49 17.69 5.80
CA SER A 173 -5.92 17.96 4.48
C SER A 173 -6.89 17.78 3.31
N ILE A 174 -7.97 17.02 3.48
CA ILE A 174 -8.98 16.79 2.43
C ILE A 174 -10.03 17.91 2.34
N GLU A 175 -10.68 17.98 1.18
CA GLU A 175 -11.67 19.01 0.88
C GLU A 175 -12.97 18.83 1.68
N PRO A 176 -13.71 19.93 1.97
CA PRO A 176 -14.97 19.84 2.71
C PRO A 176 -16.01 18.90 2.08
N GLU A 177 -16.06 18.82 0.75
CA GLU A 177 -16.93 17.91 0.02
C GLU A 177 -16.57 16.44 0.27
N GLU A 178 -15.29 16.12 0.44
CA GLU A 178 -14.79 14.77 0.73
C GLU A 178 -15.19 14.35 2.15
N ILE A 179 -15.12 15.26 3.11
CA ILE A 179 -15.67 15.08 4.46
C ILE A 179 -17.19 14.86 4.42
N GLU A 180 -17.90 15.59 3.57
CA GLU A 180 -19.35 15.39 3.36
C GLU A 180 -19.65 13.99 2.78
N MET A 181 -18.82 13.51 1.85
CA MET A 181 -18.95 12.15 1.30
C MET A 181 -18.78 11.08 2.37
N ILE A 182 -17.78 11.21 3.25
CA ILE A 182 -17.58 10.27 4.38
C ILE A 182 -18.83 10.25 5.26
N GLN A 183 -19.34 11.41 5.66
CA GLN A 183 -20.52 11.54 6.53
C GLN A 183 -21.80 10.97 5.87
N LYS A 184 -21.98 11.21 4.56
CA LYS A 184 -23.07 10.60 3.78
C LYS A 184 -22.93 9.08 3.75
N TYR A 185 -21.72 8.56 3.58
CA TYR A 185 -21.45 7.13 3.52
C TYR A 185 -21.72 6.42 4.87
N ILE A 186 -21.31 7.02 6.00
CA ILE A 186 -21.64 6.50 7.33
C ILE A 186 -23.08 6.79 7.76
N GLY A 187 -23.81 7.63 7.01
CA GLY A 187 -25.22 7.94 7.23
C GLY A 187 -25.50 8.91 8.39
N ARG A 188 -24.49 9.62 8.91
CA ARG A 188 -24.65 10.60 10.00
C ARG A 188 -23.63 11.72 9.94
N LYS A 189 -23.98 12.87 10.52
CA LYS A 189 -23.05 13.98 10.73
C LYS A 189 -22.22 13.75 11.99
N VAL A 190 -20.94 14.09 11.93
CA VAL A 190 -19.97 13.97 13.01
C VAL A 190 -19.14 15.25 13.04
N GLU A 191 -19.23 15.98 14.16
CA GLU A 191 -18.53 17.27 14.31
C GLU A 191 -17.10 17.09 14.86
N ASP A 192 -16.89 16.10 15.74
CA ASP A 192 -15.55 15.81 16.28
C ASP A 192 -14.75 14.93 15.31
N LYS A 193 -13.61 15.44 14.85
CA LYS A 193 -12.70 14.69 13.98
C LYS A 193 -12.23 13.38 14.61
N SER A 194 -12.05 13.33 15.93
CA SER A 194 -11.62 12.10 16.62
C SER A 194 -12.69 11.02 16.52
N GLU A 195 -13.97 11.40 16.63
CA GLU A 195 -15.09 10.50 16.36
C GLU A 195 -15.13 10.08 14.88
N LEU A 196 -14.82 10.99 13.95
CA LEU A 196 -14.75 10.62 12.53
C LEU A 196 -13.61 9.63 12.22
N VAL A 197 -12.47 9.74 12.91
CA VAL A 197 -11.40 8.72 12.85
C VAL A 197 -11.92 7.36 13.33
N ASP A 198 -12.67 7.33 14.44
CA ASP A 198 -13.28 6.10 14.95
C ASP A 198 -14.29 5.49 13.95
N GLU A 199 -15.04 6.33 13.22
CA GLU A 199 -15.96 5.87 12.17
C GLU A 199 -15.22 5.26 10.97
N VAL A 200 -14.09 5.82 10.54
CA VAL A 200 -13.28 5.22 9.47
C VAL A 200 -12.64 3.91 9.94
N ILE A 201 -12.19 3.82 11.19
CA ILE A 201 -11.72 2.57 11.80
C ILE A 201 -12.84 1.52 11.84
N ARG A 202 -14.06 1.90 12.25
CA ARG A 202 -15.25 1.02 12.20
C ARG A 202 -15.54 0.56 10.78
N MET A 203 -15.41 1.44 9.79
CA MET A 203 -15.61 1.12 8.38
C MET A 203 -14.64 0.03 7.90
N ALA A 204 -13.36 0.11 8.28
CA ALA A 204 -12.37 -0.93 7.97
C ALA A 204 -12.75 -2.27 8.63
N GLN A 205 -13.04 -2.24 9.93
CA GLN A 205 -13.39 -3.44 10.70
C GLN A 205 -14.70 -4.09 10.21
N ALA A 206 -15.69 -3.29 9.79
CA ALA A 206 -16.97 -3.78 9.28
C ALA A 206 -16.91 -4.32 7.84
N SER A 207 -15.82 -4.07 7.11
CA SER A 207 -15.68 -4.49 5.71
C SER A 207 -15.62 -6.02 5.55
N THR A 208 -15.81 -6.51 4.32
CA THR A 208 -15.72 -7.93 3.97
C THR A 208 -14.27 -8.44 3.82
N ALA A 209 -13.28 -7.54 3.89
CA ALA A 209 -11.86 -7.88 3.77
C ALA A 209 -11.46 -8.96 4.80
N ASN A 210 -10.72 -9.98 4.38
CA ASN A 210 -10.25 -11.03 5.27
C ASN A 210 -9.41 -10.47 6.42
N THR A 211 -8.48 -9.56 6.11
CA THR A 211 -7.57 -8.96 7.08
C THR A 211 -7.82 -7.45 7.17
N CYS A 212 -7.84 -6.91 8.40
CA CYS A 212 -7.94 -5.48 8.67
C CYS A 212 -6.70 -5.02 9.46
N ILE A 213 -5.97 -4.05 8.94
CA ILE A 213 -4.75 -3.51 9.54
C ILE A 213 -4.93 -2.02 9.76
N ILE A 214 -4.77 -1.58 11.00
CA ILE A 214 -4.94 -0.17 11.39
C ILE A 214 -3.62 0.32 11.99
N PRO A 215 -3.00 1.38 11.46
CA PRO A 215 -1.83 2.02 12.06
C PRO A 215 -2.09 2.43 13.50
N MET A 216 -1.07 2.26 14.35
CA MET A 216 -1.19 2.61 15.78
C MET A 216 -1.46 4.11 15.98
N GLN A 217 -1.00 4.98 15.07
CA GLN A 217 -1.28 6.41 15.11
C GLN A 217 -2.77 6.73 15.08
N ASP A 218 -3.56 5.96 14.31
CA ASP A 218 -5.00 6.18 14.15
C ASP A 218 -5.75 5.79 15.43
N TYR A 219 -5.42 4.64 16.02
CA TYR A 219 -5.94 4.23 17.33
C TYR A 219 -5.59 5.21 18.47
N LEU A 220 -4.51 5.97 18.30
CA LEU A 220 -4.06 6.99 19.24
C LEU A 220 -4.57 8.40 18.89
N HIS A 221 -5.35 8.54 17.82
CA HIS A 221 -5.88 9.82 17.30
C HIS A 221 -4.80 10.90 17.14
N LEU A 222 -3.61 10.52 16.65
CA LEU A 222 -2.48 11.43 16.47
C LEU A 222 -2.59 12.23 15.18
N ASP A 223 -2.03 13.44 15.17
CA ASP A 223 -1.89 14.28 13.98
C ASP A 223 -0.64 13.91 13.15
N ASN A 224 -0.39 14.64 12.06
CA ASN A 224 0.74 14.39 11.17
C ASN A 224 2.13 14.58 11.78
N LYS A 225 2.28 15.03 13.04
CA LYS A 225 3.56 14.92 13.76
C LYS A 225 3.93 13.46 14.01
N ALA A 226 2.97 12.54 13.88
CA ALA A 226 3.15 11.10 13.98
C ALA A 226 3.18 10.38 12.62
N ARG A 227 3.13 11.11 11.49
CA ARG A 227 3.26 10.52 10.16
C ARG A 227 4.58 9.75 10.06
N MET A 228 4.53 8.53 9.54
CA MET A 228 5.70 7.65 9.52
C MET A 228 6.65 8.03 8.37
N ASN A 229 6.10 8.17 7.17
CA ASN A 229 6.85 8.54 5.98
C ASN A 229 6.06 9.55 5.14
N THR A 230 6.75 10.55 4.61
CA THR A 230 6.26 11.42 3.55
C THR A 230 7.01 11.03 2.27
N PRO A 231 6.35 10.40 1.29
CA PRO A 231 6.99 9.97 0.05
C PRO A 231 7.79 11.08 -0.63
N SER A 232 8.87 10.70 -1.31
CA SER A 232 9.75 11.62 -2.05
C SER A 232 10.44 12.72 -1.22
N THR A 233 10.56 12.55 0.10
CA THR A 233 11.30 13.48 0.96
C THR A 233 12.56 12.86 1.58
N LEU A 234 13.57 13.69 1.85
CA LEU A 234 14.80 13.29 2.52
C LEU A 234 14.81 13.82 3.95
N GLY A 235 15.01 12.92 4.91
CA GLY A 235 15.06 13.24 6.35
C GLY A 235 13.67 13.39 6.99
N GLY A 236 13.61 13.24 8.32
CA GLY A 236 12.38 13.35 9.11
C GLY A 236 11.45 12.12 9.08
N ASN A 237 11.60 11.24 8.10
CA ASN A 237 10.85 9.98 7.99
C ASN A 237 11.37 8.90 8.94
N TRP A 238 10.53 7.92 9.26
CA TRP A 238 10.84 6.73 10.06
C TRP A 238 11.23 7.01 11.52
N CYS A 239 10.89 8.21 12.01
CA CYS A 239 11.27 8.67 13.35
C CYS A 239 10.19 8.51 14.40
N TRP A 240 8.92 8.29 14.00
CA TRP A 240 7.83 8.18 14.98
C TRP A 240 7.96 6.92 15.84
N ARG A 241 7.69 7.08 17.13
CA ARG A 241 7.67 5.99 18.10
C ARG A 241 6.52 6.19 19.08
N ALA A 242 5.72 5.16 19.28
CA ALA A 242 4.74 5.15 20.36
C ALA A 242 5.45 5.21 21.72
N LYS A 243 4.94 6.06 22.62
CA LYS A 243 5.36 6.07 24.01
C LYS A 243 4.66 4.92 24.75
N SER A 244 5.37 4.25 25.65
CA SER A 244 4.76 3.19 26.49
C SER A 244 3.54 3.69 27.27
N THR A 245 3.52 4.98 27.64
CA THR A 245 2.38 5.61 28.32
C THR A 245 1.12 5.75 27.46
N GLN A 246 1.24 5.67 26.13
CA GLN A 246 0.10 5.71 25.21
C GLN A 246 -0.56 4.34 25.06
N ILE A 247 0.19 3.25 25.27
CA ILE A 247 -0.31 1.87 25.14
C ILE A 247 -0.95 1.44 26.47
N THR A 248 -2.17 1.91 26.69
CA THR A 248 -2.91 1.67 27.94
C THR A 248 -3.81 0.43 27.86
N LYS A 249 -4.19 -0.12 29.02
CA LYS A 249 -5.20 -1.20 29.08
C LYS A 249 -6.56 -0.74 28.54
N LYS A 250 -6.89 0.55 28.71
CA LYS A 250 -8.09 1.15 28.12
C LYS A 250 -8.07 1.04 26.60
N LEU A 251 -6.97 1.47 25.97
CA LEU A 251 -6.80 1.36 24.51
C LEU A 251 -6.92 -0.08 24.03
N SER A 252 -6.22 -1.01 24.69
CA SER A 252 -6.27 -2.44 24.34
C SER A 252 -7.70 -3.00 24.43
N ASN A 253 -8.45 -2.63 25.48
CA ASN A 253 -9.85 -3.05 25.62
C ASN A 253 -10.74 -2.47 24.52
N THR A 254 -10.58 -1.19 24.17
CA THR A 254 -11.33 -0.56 23.08
C THR A 254 -11.08 -1.26 21.74
N ILE A 255 -9.82 -1.58 21.42
CA ILE A 255 -9.46 -2.33 20.21
C ILE A 255 -10.08 -3.74 20.24
N LYS A 256 -10.02 -4.42 21.39
CA LYS A 256 -10.62 -5.75 21.57
C LYS A 256 -12.14 -5.73 21.40
N GLU A 257 -12.83 -4.77 22.02
CA GLU A 257 -14.28 -4.64 21.90
C GLU A 257 -14.67 -4.43 20.43
N LEU A 258 -13.95 -3.57 19.71
CA LEU A 258 -14.21 -3.30 18.31
C LEU A 258 -14.01 -4.54 17.43
N THR A 259 -12.90 -5.27 17.62
CA THR A 259 -12.61 -6.50 16.88
C THR A 259 -13.64 -7.59 17.16
N VAL A 260 -14.09 -7.75 18.41
CA VAL A 260 -15.15 -8.71 18.77
C VAL A 260 -16.49 -8.34 18.12
N ILE A 261 -16.88 -7.06 18.13
CA ILE A 261 -18.14 -6.58 17.53
C ILE A 261 -18.22 -6.96 16.05
N TYR A 262 -17.12 -6.86 15.31
CA TYR A 262 -17.07 -7.17 13.87
C TYR A 262 -16.57 -8.58 13.55
N GLY A 263 -16.46 -9.48 14.55
CA GLY A 263 -16.10 -10.88 14.33
C GLY A 263 -14.65 -11.11 13.91
N ARG A 264 -13.73 -10.27 14.37
CA ARG A 264 -12.28 -10.30 14.09
C ARG A 264 -11.40 -10.55 15.33
N GLY A 265 -12.02 -10.80 16.49
CA GLY A 265 -11.36 -10.95 17.80
C GLY A 265 -11.23 -12.39 18.29
#